data_AF-A0A935K8I5-F1
#
_entry.id   AF-A0A935K8I5-F1
#
_cell.length_a   1.000
_cell.length_b   1.000
_cell.length_c   1.000
_cell.angle_alpha   90.00
_cell.angle_beta   90.00
_cell.angle_gamma   90.00
#
_symmetry.space_group_name_H-M   'P 1'
#
loop_
_entity.id
_entity.type
_entity.pdbx_description
1 polymer ?
#
loop_
_entity_poly.entity_id
_entity_poly.type
_entity_poly.pdbx_seq_one_letter_code
_entity_poly.pdbx_strand_id
1 'polypeptide(L)'
;MCGICGIVGSTNQSVIERMTGSLAHRGPDGSGVETFPRHQLALGHRRLSIIDLSTRGRQPMTNEDGSLWISFNGEIYNYLKLKASLDSERHRFASETDTEVILHLYEEKGPAGFADLNGMFAFALYDAERERLFLVRDHLGIKPLYYTIKNGKLIFGSEIKAILESGACSPEIDWQAANDFFSFLYVPAPRTIYRGISHLPPAHYLGIRSAATMHC
;
A
#
# COMPACT_ATOMS: atom_id res chain seq x y z
N MET A 1 9.08 5.97 -9.87
CA MET A 1 8.08 4.95 -9.45
C MET A 1 7.36 5.49 -8.24
N CYS A 2 6.03 5.40 -8.16
CA CYS A 2 5.28 5.92 -7.01
C CYS A 2 5.80 5.39 -5.64
N GLY A 3 5.44 6.10 -4.57
CA GLY A 3 5.67 5.70 -3.20
C GLY A 3 4.35 5.64 -2.44
N ILE A 4 4.12 4.57 -1.70
CA ILE A 4 2.94 4.42 -0.83
C ILE A 4 3.40 4.29 0.62
N CYS A 5 2.58 4.77 1.56
CA CYS A 5 2.79 4.56 2.98
C CYS A 5 1.48 4.69 3.76
N GLY A 6 1.47 4.28 5.02
CA GLY A 6 0.31 4.44 5.88
C GLY A 6 0.49 3.90 7.28
N ILE A 7 -0.48 4.21 8.14
CA ILE A 7 -0.51 3.86 9.55
C ILE A 7 -1.91 3.45 9.97
N VAL A 8 -2.07 2.26 10.56
CA VAL A 8 -3.25 1.88 11.35
C VAL A 8 -2.94 2.10 12.82
N GLY A 9 -3.89 2.63 13.58
CA GLY A 9 -3.74 3.03 14.98
C GLY A 9 -3.27 4.47 15.18
N SER A 10 -3.29 5.31 14.14
CA SER A 10 -2.99 6.74 14.22
C SER A 10 -3.51 7.50 12.99
N THR A 11 -4.14 8.64 13.22
CA THR A 11 -4.57 9.61 12.19
C THR A 11 -3.80 10.93 12.28
N ASN A 12 -2.67 10.95 12.99
CA ASN A 12 -1.87 12.16 13.14
C ASN A 12 -1.33 12.63 11.77
N GLN A 13 -1.91 13.71 11.27
CA GLN A 13 -1.63 14.31 9.97
C GLN A 13 -0.13 14.59 9.78
N SER A 14 0.52 15.20 10.78
CA SER A 14 1.94 15.53 10.70
C SER A 14 2.84 14.31 10.52
N VAL A 15 2.43 13.16 11.07
CA VAL A 15 3.21 11.92 10.98
C VAL A 15 3.10 11.35 9.57
N ILE A 16 1.88 11.21 9.04
CA ILE A 16 1.68 10.66 7.69
C ILE A 16 2.26 11.58 6.61
N GLU A 17 2.25 12.90 6.81
CA GLU A 17 2.91 13.87 5.93
C GLU A 17 4.43 13.71 5.91
N ARG A 18 5.08 13.50 7.06
CA ARG A 18 6.53 13.20 7.09
C ARG A 18 6.85 11.89 6.38
N MET A 19 6.07 10.84 6.65
CA MET A 19 6.24 9.54 5.99
C MET A 19 6.11 9.69 4.46
N THR A 20 5.08 10.40 4.01
CA THR A 20 4.82 10.67 2.58
C THR A 20 5.93 11.54 1.97
N GLY A 21 6.39 12.57 2.69
CA GLY A 21 7.46 13.47 2.27
C GLY A 21 8.79 12.75 2.07
N SER A 22 9.11 11.76 2.91
CA SER A 22 10.33 10.93 2.74
C SER A 22 10.36 10.17 1.41
N LEU A 23 9.20 9.92 0.81
CA LEU A 23 9.05 9.22 -0.47
C LEU A 23 9.01 10.18 -1.68
N ALA A 24 9.31 11.47 -1.51
CA ALA A 24 9.19 12.45 -2.59
C ALA A 24 10.03 12.11 -3.84
N HIS A 25 11.20 11.50 -3.66
CA HIS A 25 12.11 11.08 -4.75
C HIS A 25 11.49 10.01 -5.66
N ARG A 26 10.50 9.26 -5.17
CA ARG A 26 9.81 8.21 -5.91
C ARG A 26 8.78 8.79 -6.88
N GLY A 27 8.00 9.74 -6.39
CA GLY A 27 6.92 10.39 -7.12
C GLY A 27 6.98 11.91 -6.98
N PRO A 28 7.74 12.62 -7.84
CA PRO A 28 7.88 14.06 -7.77
C PRO A 28 6.64 14.82 -8.26
N ASP A 29 5.80 14.21 -9.11
CA ASP A 29 4.72 14.90 -9.82
C ASP A 29 3.47 15.15 -8.97
N GLY A 30 3.27 14.37 -7.91
CA GLY A 30 2.07 14.48 -7.08
C GLY A 30 2.24 13.93 -5.68
N SER A 31 1.37 14.40 -4.78
CA SER A 31 1.34 14.04 -3.37
C SER A 31 -0.11 13.97 -2.89
N GLY A 32 -0.41 13.00 -2.02
CA GLY A 32 -1.73 12.87 -1.40
C GLY A 32 -1.65 12.18 -0.06
N VAL A 33 -2.52 12.60 0.86
CA VAL A 33 -2.71 12.01 2.17
C VAL A 33 -4.21 11.98 2.43
N GLU A 34 -4.69 10.85 2.94
CA GLU A 34 -6.08 10.68 3.37
C GLU A 34 -6.12 10.06 4.77
N THR A 35 -7.03 10.54 5.62
CA THR A 35 -7.17 10.06 7.00
C THR A 35 -8.59 9.59 7.27
N PHE A 36 -8.72 8.54 8.07
CA PHE A 36 -9.97 7.89 8.42
C PHE A 36 -10.08 7.83 9.95
N PRO A 37 -10.52 8.92 10.62
CA PRO A 37 -10.55 9.01 12.09
C PRO A 37 -11.33 7.89 12.76
N ARG A 38 -12.47 7.50 12.18
CA ARG A 38 -13.33 6.42 12.71
C ARG A 38 -12.59 5.09 12.90
N HIS A 39 -11.57 4.85 12.08
CA HIS A 39 -10.84 3.58 12.05
C HIS A 39 -9.35 3.74 12.38
N GLN A 40 -8.93 4.94 12.81
CA GLN A 40 -7.54 5.24 13.16
C GLN A 40 -6.54 4.92 12.03
N LEU A 41 -6.92 5.15 10.77
CA LEU A 41 -6.09 4.89 9.59
C LEU A 41 -5.65 6.20 8.93
N ALA A 42 -4.41 6.23 8.42
CA ALA A 42 -3.93 7.24 7.50
C ALA A 42 -3.20 6.58 6.32
N LEU A 43 -3.46 7.06 5.11
CA LEU A 43 -2.82 6.64 3.86
C LEU A 43 -2.06 7.81 3.25
N GLY A 44 -0.90 7.53 2.65
CA GLY A 44 -0.06 8.49 1.97
C GLY A 44 0.39 7.97 0.61
N HIS A 45 0.58 8.89 -0.34
CA HIS A 45 1.00 8.59 -1.70
C HIS A 45 1.90 9.67 -2.30
N ARG A 46 2.91 9.23 -3.05
CA ARG A 46 3.76 10.04 -3.92
C ARG A 46 3.68 9.52 -5.34
N ARG A 47 3.23 10.37 -6.26
CA ARG A 47 2.89 9.99 -7.63
C ARG A 47 4.01 10.32 -8.61
N LEU A 48 4.40 9.34 -9.42
CA LEU A 48 5.06 9.56 -10.71
C LEU A 48 4.01 9.29 -11.79
N SER A 49 3.67 10.30 -12.56
CA SER A 49 2.57 10.27 -13.52
C SER A 49 3.03 9.61 -14.82
N ILE A 50 2.74 8.32 -14.98
CA ILE A 50 3.10 7.54 -16.18
C ILE A 50 1.85 7.29 -17.04
N ILE A 51 0.81 6.72 -16.42
CA ILE A 51 -0.49 6.46 -17.05
C ILE A 51 -1.48 7.50 -16.52
N ASP A 52 -2.21 8.14 -17.44
CA ASP A 52 -3.14 9.26 -17.17
C ASP A 52 -2.45 10.44 -16.45
N LEU A 53 -2.09 11.48 -17.20
CA LEU A 53 -1.44 12.66 -16.65
C LEU A 53 -2.41 13.62 -15.95
N SER A 54 -3.71 13.31 -15.93
CA SER A 54 -4.73 14.16 -15.33
C SER A 54 -4.78 14.00 -13.80
N THR A 55 -5.53 14.91 -13.18
CA THR A 55 -5.84 14.86 -11.74
C THR A 55 -6.70 13.67 -11.36
N ARG A 56 -7.32 12.98 -12.31
CA ARG A 56 -8.19 11.80 -12.08
C ARG A 56 -7.38 10.59 -11.60
N GLY A 57 -6.08 10.57 -11.87
CA GLY A 57 -5.15 9.58 -11.33
C GLY A 57 -4.55 9.92 -9.97
N ARG A 58 -5.09 10.92 -9.25
CA ARG A 58 -4.64 11.29 -7.89
C ARG A 58 -4.86 10.12 -6.94
N GLN A 59 -3.90 9.92 -6.04
CA GLN A 59 -3.96 8.90 -5.00
C GLN A 59 -3.62 9.48 -3.61
N PRO A 60 -4.14 8.93 -2.49
CA PRO A 60 -5.04 7.78 -2.42
C PRO A 60 -6.35 7.97 -3.20
N MET A 61 -6.71 6.97 -4.01
CA MET A 61 -7.85 7.00 -4.93
C MET A 61 -9.04 6.32 -4.27
N THR A 62 -10.26 6.77 -4.56
CA THR A 62 -11.50 6.19 -4.06
C THR A 62 -12.37 5.66 -5.19
N ASN A 63 -13.24 4.69 -4.88
CA ASN A 63 -14.34 4.30 -5.75
C ASN A 63 -15.47 5.36 -5.73
N GLU A 64 -16.53 5.13 -6.51
CA GLU A 64 -17.61 6.09 -6.79
C GLU A 64 -18.45 6.51 -5.58
N ASP A 65 -18.47 5.71 -4.51
CA ASP A 65 -19.27 5.97 -3.31
C ASP A 65 -18.44 6.29 -2.06
N GLY A 66 -17.11 6.27 -2.17
CA GLY A 66 -16.22 6.60 -1.05
C GLY A 66 -15.94 5.43 -0.09
N SER A 67 -16.47 4.23 -0.36
CA SER A 67 -16.33 3.08 0.55
C SER A 67 -14.98 2.38 0.45
N LEU A 68 -14.32 2.46 -0.70
CA LEU A 68 -13.01 1.83 -0.94
C LEU A 68 -11.96 2.87 -1.27
N TRP A 69 -10.78 2.73 -0.68
CA TRP A 69 -9.63 3.61 -0.91
C TRP A 69 -8.38 2.81 -1.25
N ILE A 70 -7.55 3.31 -2.16
CA ILE A 70 -6.31 2.64 -2.58
C ILE A 70 -5.14 3.61 -2.71
N SER A 71 -3.97 3.18 -2.20
CA SER A 71 -2.67 3.77 -2.55
C SER A 71 -1.83 2.70 -3.24
N PHE A 72 -1.49 2.91 -4.51
CA PHE A 72 -0.95 1.93 -5.44
C PHE A 72 0.37 2.42 -6.04
N ASN A 73 1.39 1.57 -6.00
CA ASN A 73 2.65 1.75 -6.72
C ASN A 73 2.85 0.56 -7.65
N GLY A 74 2.60 0.74 -8.93
CA GLY A 74 2.69 -0.34 -9.89
C GLY A 74 2.16 0.00 -11.26
N GLU A 75 2.00 -1.05 -12.06
CA GLU A 75 1.27 -1.08 -13.33
C GLU A 75 0.53 -2.42 -13.42
N ILE A 76 -0.77 -2.39 -13.72
CA ILE A 76 -1.58 -3.58 -14.03
C ILE A 76 -1.69 -3.72 -15.55
N TYR A 77 -0.92 -4.63 -16.13
CA TYR A 77 -0.82 -4.80 -17.59
C TYR A 77 -2.12 -5.32 -18.22
N ASN A 78 -2.89 -6.12 -17.48
CA ASN A 78 -4.17 -6.65 -17.96
C ASN A 78 -5.38 -5.78 -17.59
N TYR A 79 -5.19 -4.51 -17.19
CA TYR A 79 -6.30 -3.67 -16.70
C TYR A 79 -7.43 -3.50 -17.72
N LEU A 80 -7.13 -3.37 -19.03
CA LEU A 80 -8.18 -3.27 -20.06
C LEU A 80 -9.04 -4.54 -20.14
N LYS A 81 -8.41 -5.71 -20.01
CA LYS A 81 -9.12 -7.00 -20.00
C LYS A 81 -9.98 -7.13 -18.74
N LEU A 82 -9.43 -6.74 -17.58
CA LEU A 82 -10.17 -6.74 -16.32
C LEU A 82 -11.36 -5.78 -16.39
N LYS A 83 -11.14 -4.55 -16.85
CA LYS A 83 -12.18 -3.53 -17.06
C LYS A 83 -13.33 -4.04 -17.93
N ALA A 84 -13.02 -4.73 -19.03
CA ALA A 84 -14.03 -5.31 -19.92
C ALA A 84 -14.79 -6.50 -19.32
N SER A 85 -14.25 -7.14 -18.26
CA SER A 85 -14.89 -8.27 -17.59
C SER A 85 -15.77 -7.87 -16.39
N LEU A 86 -15.64 -6.63 -15.92
CA LEU A 86 -16.42 -6.09 -14.81
C LEU A 86 -17.84 -5.72 -15.28
N ASP A 87 -18.81 -5.83 -14.38
CA ASP A 87 -20.21 -5.49 -14.68
C ASP A 87 -20.37 -3.99 -14.95
N SER A 88 -20.61 -3.64 -16.21
CA SER A 88 -20.76 -2.24 -16.65
C SER A 88 -22.02 -1.56 -16.12
N GLU A 89 -23.03 -2.31 -15.67
CA GLU A 89 -24.21 -1.74 -15.03
C GLU A 89 -23.93 -1.40 -13.55
N ARG A 90 -22.98 -2.09 -12.93
CA ARG A 90 -22.60 -1.89 -11.53
C ARG A 90 -21.56 -0.79 -11.34
N HIS A 91 -20.53 -0.73 -12.19
CA HIS A 91 -19.33 0.06 -11.94
C HIS A 91 -19.25 1.32 -12.81
N ARG A 92 -18.97 2.47 -12.17
CA ARG A 92 -18.75 3.74 -12.89
C ARG A 92 -17.31 4.21 -12.77
N PHE A 93 -16.54 4.00 -13.84
CA PHE A 93 -15.15 4.47 -13.93
C PHE A 93 -15.06 6.00 -14.05
N ALA A 94 -14.32 6.59 -13.11
CA ALA A 94 -13.95 8.00 -13.02
C ALA A 94 -12.50 8.26 -13.44
N SER A 95 -11.75 7.30 -13.97
CA SER A 95 -10.40 7.49 -14.51
C SER A 95 -10.12 6.55 -15.69
N GLU A 96 -9.02 6.81 -16.38
CA GLU A 96 -8.44 5.89 -17.36
C GLU A 96 -7.22 5.14 -16.79
N THR A 97 -6.99 5.26 -15.48
CA THR A 97 -5.88 4.58 -14.82
C THR A 97 -6.15 3.09 -14.65
N ASP A 98 -5.07 2.33 -14.57
CA ASP A 98 -5.07 0.92 -14.18
C ASP A 98 -5.44 0.71 -12.71
N THR A 99 -5.27 1.73 -11.86
CA THR A 99 -5.51 1.69 -10.42
C THR A 99 -6.98 1.45 -10.09
N GLU A 100 -7.89 2.13 -10.79
CA GLU A 100 -9.33 2.08 -10.50
C GLU A 100 -9.93 0.68 -10.75
N VAL A 101 -9.38 -0.06 -11.71
CA VAL A 101 -9.76 -1.47 -11.95
C VAL A 101 -9.62 -2.33 -10.70
N ILE A 102 -8.64 -2.04 -9.83
CA ILE A 102 -8.39 -2.82 -8.62
C ILE A 102 -9.52 -2.63 -7.61
N LEU A 103 -10.08 -1.43 -7.50
CA LEU A 103 -11.20 -1.12 -6.61
C LEU A 103 -12.43 -1.94 -7.02
N HIS A 104 -12.85 -1.85 -8.27
CA HIS A 104 -14.02 -2.56 -8.78
C HIS A 104 -13.84 -4.09 -8.79
N LEU A 105 -12.63 -4.58 -9.06
CA LEU A 105 -12.32 -6.00 -8.96
C LEU A 105 -12.47 -6.52 -7.52
N TYR A 106 -12.08 -5.72 -6.53
CA TYR A 106 -12.31 -6.04 -5.12
C TYR A 106 -13.80 -6.01 -4.75
N GLU A 107 -14.60 -5.11 -5.32
CA GLU A 107 -16.06 -5.07 -5.09
C GLU A 107 -16.79 -6.33 -5.56
N GLU A 108 -16.31 -6.96 -6.63
CA GLU A 108 -16.89 -8.19 -7.16
C GLU A 108 -16.35 -9.45 -6.50
N LYS A 109 -15.03 -9.52 -6.28
CA LYS A 109 -14.33 -10.76 -5.90
C LYS A 109 -13.66 -10.71 -4.53
N GLY A 110 -13.67 -9.55 -3.87
CA GLY A 110 -12.92 -9.32 -2.64
C GLY A 110 -11.42 -9.62 -2.83
N PRO A 111 -10.74 -10.12 -1.78
CA PRO A 111 -9.33 -10.48 -1.87
C PRO A 111 -8.99 -11.57 -2.90
N ALA A 112 -9.97 -12.41 -3.29
CA ALA A 112 -9.74 -13.43 -4.31
C ALA A 112 -9.43 -12.81 -5.69
N GLY A 113 -9.92 -11.59 -5.96
CA GLY A 113 -9.63 -10.86 -7.19
C GLY A 113 -8.15 -10.48 -7.34
N PHE A 114 -7.36 -10.44 -6.27
CA PHE A 114 -5.93 -10.10 -6.37
C PHE A 114 -5.14 -11.11 -7.21
N ALA A 115 -5.60 -12.36 -7.29
CA ALA A 115 -5.00 -13.39 -8.14
C ALA A 115 -5.19 -13.14 -9.65
N ASP A 116 -6.15 -12.30 -10.04
CA ASP A 116 -6.42 -11.97 -11.44
C ASP A 116 -5.51 -10.83 -11.95
N LEU A 117 -4.77 -10.17 -11.06
CA LEU A 117 -3.92 -9.03 -11.39
C LEU A 117 -2.62 -9.49 -12.07
N ASN A 118 -2.40 -9.08 -13.33
CA ASN A 118 -1.13 -9.27 -14.01
C ASN A 118 -0.39 -7.93 -14.09
N GLY A 119 0.76 -7.85 -13.43
CA GLY A 119 1.51 -6.59 -13.34
C GLY A 119 2.66 -6.64 -12.34
N MET A 120 3.30 -5.49 -12.18
CA MET A 120 4.24 -5.22 -11.10
C MET A 120 3.58 -4.23 -10.15
N PHE A 121 3.33 -4.58 -8.89
CA PHE A 121 2.51 -3.76 -8.00
C PHE A 121 2.77 -4.00 -6.52
N ALA A 122 2.63 -2.92 -5.78
CA ALA A 122 2.43 -2.94 -4.34
C ALA A 122 1.31 -1.95 -4.03
N PHE A 123 0.32 -2.34 -3.24
CA PHE A 123 -0.75 -1.43 -2.86
C PHE A 123 -1.27 -1.65 -1.45
N ALA A 124 -1.89 -0.59 -0.92
CA ALA A 124 -2.73 -0.63 0.26
C ALA A 124 -4.17 -0.35 -0.18
N LEU A 125 -5.07 -1.32 0.01
CA LEU A 125 -6.50 -1.17 -0.25
C LEU A 125 -7.26 -1.18 1.07
N TYR A 126 -8.04 -0.15 1.31
CA TYR A 126 -8.85 0.04 2.50
C TYR A 126 -10.34 -0.07 2.14
N ASP A 127 -11.02 -1.00 2.79
CA ASP A 127 -12.46 -1.20 2.75
C ASP A 127 -13.07 -0.61 4.02
N ALA A 128 -13.68 0.57 3.89
CA ALA A 128 -14.22 1.33 5.00
C ALA A 128 -15.48 0.72 5.59
N GLU A 129 -16.29 0.05 4.78
CA GLU A 129 -17.51 -0.62 5.24
C GLU A 129 -17.19 -1.84 6.10
N ARG A 130 -16.19 -2.62 5.71
CA ARG A 130 -15.78 -3.84 6.43
C ARG A 130 -14.66 -3.61 7.42
N GLU A 131 -14.16 -2.38 7.50
CA GLU A 131 -13.03 -1.95 8.33
C GLU A 131 -11.79 -2.82 8.09
N ARG A 132 -11.42 -3.04 6.82
CA ARG A 132 -10.30 -3.91 6.45
C ARG A 132 -9.25 -3.16 5.64
N LEU A 133 -8.00 -3.39 5.97
CA LEU A 133 -6.86 -2.96 5.17
C LEU A 133 -6.14 -4.19 4.60
N PHE A 134 -5.85 -4.15 3.31
CA PHE A 134 -5.03 -5.13 2.63
C PHE A 134 -3.75 -4.47 2.12
N LEU A 135 -2.59 -4.99 2.54
CA LEU A 135 -1.31 -4.70 1.92
C LEU A 135 -1.01 -5.83 0.94
N VAL A 136 -0.88 -5.54 -0.34
CA VAL A 136 -0.76 -6.55 -1.39
C VAL A 136 0.51 -6.31 -2.20
N ARG A 137 1.22 -7.39 -2.53
CA ARG A 137 2.45 -7.35 -3.34
C ARG A 137 2.39 -8.34 -4.50
N ASP A 138 2.93 -7.92 -5.64
CA ASP A 138 2.94 -8.68 -6.88
C ASP A 138 3.65 -10.04 -6.79
N HIS A 139 3.36 -10.88 -7.77
CA HIS A 139 3.78 -12.27 -7.87
C HIS A 139 5.30 -12.48 -7.73
N LEU A 140 6.10 -11.55 -8.25
CA LEU A 140 7.55 -11.64 -8.28
C LEU A 140 8.21 -10.72 -7.24
N GLY A 141 7.42 -9.94 -6.50
CA GLY A 141 7.90 -8.96 -5.53
C GLY A 141 8.66 -7.81 -6.16
N ILE A 142 8.33 -7.40 -7.39
CA ILE A 142 9.01 -6.33 -8.11
C ILE A 142 8.88 -5.00 -7.37
N LYS A 143 7.66 -4.65 -6.90
CA LYS A 143 7.45 -3.41 -6.16
C LYS A 143 7.66 -3.66 -4.66
N PRO A 144 8.46 -2.84 -3.98
CA PRO A 144 8.75 -3.05 -2.56
C PRO A 144 7.56 -2.63 -1.69
N LEU A 145 7.32 -3.40 -0.63
CA LEU A 145 6.37 -3.08 0.42
C LEU A 145 6.87 -3.63 1.75
N TYR A 146 7.17 -2.73 2.67
CA TYR A 146 7.65 -3.04 4.00
C TYR A 146 6.58 -2.69 5.02
N TYR A 147 6.57 -3.41 6.15
CA TYR A 147 5.67 -3.12 7.25
C TYR A 147 6.29 -3.48 8.60
N THR A 148 5.69 -2.95 9.65
CA THR A 148 5.95 -3.34 11.04
C THR A 148 4.63 -3.32 11.81
N ILE A 149 4.52 -4.22 12.79
CA ILE A 149 3.42 -4.23 13.75
C ILE A 149 4.03 -4.02 15.13
N LYS A 150 3.73 -2.88 15.75
CA LYS A 150 4.31 -2.51 17.04
C LYS A 150 3.35 -1.65 17.83
N ASN A 151 3.19 -1.93 19.13
CA ASN A 151 2.34 -1.16 20.05
C ASN A 151 0.90 -0.98 19.53
N GLY A 152 0.31 -2.04 18.96
CA GLY A 152 -1.04 -2.00 18.40
C GLY A 152 -1.17 -1.19 17.10
N LYS A 153 -0.06 -0.76 16.48
CA LYS A 153 -0.04 -0.03 15.21
C LYS A 153 0.54 -0.91 14.11
N LEU A 154 -0.07 -0.84 12.94
CA LEU A 154 0.56 -1.28 11.68
C LEU A 154 1.11 -0.04 10.99
N ILE A 155 2.37 -0.06 10.59
CA ILE A 155 3.00 1.01 9.82
C ILE A 155 3.64 0.38 8.60
N PHE A 156 3.42 0.96 7.42
CA PHE A 156 3.93 0.42 6.17
C PHE A 156 4.43 1.50 5.22
N GLY A 157 5.27 1.09 4.26
CA GLY A 157 5.73 1.96 3.19
C GLY A 157 6.51 1.24 2.10
N SER A 158 6.64 1.87 0.95
CA SER A 158 7.47 1.38 -0.16
C SER A 158 8.96 1.34 0.18
N GLU A 159 9.41 2.10 1.18
CA GLU A 159 10.78 2.12 1.69
C GLU A 159 10.77 2.15 3.22
N ILE A 160 11.75 1.49 3.83
CA ILE A 160 11.86 1.40 5.29
C ILE A 160 11.96 2.78 5.95
N LYS A 161 12.58 3.76 5.29
CA LYS A 161 12.67 5.13 5.81
C LYS A 161 11.31 5.77 6.07
N ALA A 162 10.28 5.46 5.28
CA ALA A 162 8.92 5.93 5.56
C ALA A 162 8.39 5.36 6.88
N ILE A 163 8.73 4.11 7.22
CA ILE A 163 8.39 3.52 8.51
C ILE A 163 9.16 4.21 9.64
N LEU A 164 10.42 4.55 9.45
CA LEU A 164 11.24 5.27 10.44
C LEU A 164 10.69 6.67 10.73
N GLU A 165 10.23 7.40 9.71
CA GLU A 165 9.61 8.73 9.86
C GLU A 165 8.31 8.74 10.69
N SER A 166 7.69 7.57 10.89
CA SER A 166 6.56 7.43 11.82
C SER A 166 6.95 7.73 13.27
N GLY A 167 8.24 7.62 13.61
CA GLY A 167 8.77 7.73 14.97
C GLY A 167 8.46 6.51 15.87
N ALA A 168 7.79 5.47 15.36
CA ALA A 168 7.43 4.30 16.15
C ALA A 168 8.54 3.23 16.22
N CYS A 169 9.53 3.31 15.32
CA CYS A 169 10.61 2.34 15.20
C CYS A 169 11.99 3.01 15.25
N SER A 170 12.92 2.37 15.95
CA SER A 170 14.35 2.68 15.94
C SER A 170 15.04 1.89 14.81
N PRO A 171 16.06 2.46 14.14
CA PRO A 171 16.85 1.79 13.12
C PRO A 171 17.87 0.81 13.73
N GLU A 172 17.39 -0.20 14.46
CA GLU A 172 18.24 -1.24 15.05
C GLU A 172 18.61 -2.30 14.01
N ILE A 173 19.90 -2.63 13.89
CA ILE A 173 20.39 -3.64 12.96
C ILE A 173 20.02 -5.05 13.45
N ASP A 174 19.47 -5.87 12.55
CA ASP A 174 19.40 -7.31 12.75
C ASP A 174 20.70 -7.95 12.27
N TRP A 175 21.56 -8.35 13.21
CA TRP A 175 22.86 -8.95 12.90
C TRP A 175 22.76 -10.27 12.15
N GLN A 176 21.66 -11.02 12.29
CA GLN A 176 21.44 -12.20 11.45
C GLN A 176 21.17 -11.79 10.01
N ALA A 177 20.36 -10.73 9.79
CA ALA A 177 20.12 -10.21 8.44
C ALA A 177 21.39 -9.62 7.81
N ALA A 178 22.25 -8.98 8.62
CA ALA A 178 23.56 -8.52 8.16
C ALA A 178 24.44 -9.70 7.71
N ASN A 179 24.49 -10.78 8.51
CA ASN A 179 25.21 -11.99 8.14
C ASN A 179 24.64 -12.65 6.86
N ASP A 180 23.32 -12.72 6.74
CA ASP A 180 22.66 -13.22 5.52
C ASP A 180 23.05 -12.39 4.30
N PHE A 181 23.09 -11.06 4.42
CA PHE A 181 23.51 -10.18 3.33
C PHE A 181 24.96 -10.46 2.90
N PHE A 182 25.89 -10.62 3.84
CA PHE A 182 27.28 -10.96 3.48
C PHE A 182 27.43 -12.38 2.93
N SER A 183 26.49 -13.28 3.24
CA SER A 183 26.48 -14.66 2.74
C SER A 183 25.83 -14.80 1.35
N PHE A 184 24.75 -14.06 1.10
CA PHE A 184 23.91 -14.22 -0.10
C PHE A 184 23.88 -13.01 -1.03
N LEU A 185 24.48 -11.88 -0.62
CA LEU A 185 24.40 -10.55 -1.27
C LEU A 185 22.99 -9.94 -1.32
N TYR A 186 22.05 -10.50 -0.56
CA TYR A 186 20.73 -9.93 -0.28
C TYR A 186 20.19 -10.46 1.06
N VAL A 187 19.18 -9.78 1.62
CA VAL A 187 18.45 -10.27 2.79
C VAL A 187 17.17 -10.95 2.32
N PRO A 188 17.00 -12.27 2.53
CA PRO A 188 15.77 -12.96 2.14
C PRO A 188 14.55 -12.42 2.88
N ALA A 189 13.44 -12.22 2.15
CA ALA A 189 12.15 -11.94 2.76
C ALA A 189 11.75 -13.11 3.70
N PRO A 190 11.08 -12.84 4.83
CA PRO A 190 10.50 -11.55 5.23
C PRO A 190 11.45 -10.63 6.01
N ARG A 191 12.73 -10.99 6.20
CA ARG A 191 13.67 -10.15 6.96
C ARG A 191 14.04 -8.87 6.20
N THR A 192 14.46 -7.87 6.96
CA THR A 192 15.17 -6.69 6.47
C THR A 192 16.43 -6.49 7.30
N ILE A 193 17.30 -5.56 6.90
CA ILE A 193 18.47 -5.20 7.71
C ILE A 193 18.09 -4.60 9.08
N TYR A 194 16.86 -4.12 9.22
CA TYR A 194 16.35 -3.54 10.45
C TYR A 194 15.48 -4.53 11.23
N ARG A 195 15.76 -4.66 12.52
CA ARG A 195 14.99 -5.50 13.44
C ARG A 195 13.56 -4.98 13.55
N GLY A 196 12.60 -5.90 13.51
CA GLY A 196 11.17 -5.59 13.67
C GLY A 196 10.50 -4.95 12.46
N ILE A 197 11.20 -4.83 11.33
CA ILE A 197 10.64 -4.39 10.05
C ILE A 197 10.69 -5.55 9.08
N SER A 198 9.53 -5.91 8.53
CA SER A 198 9.35 -7.03 7.63
C SER A 198 9.16 -6.57 6.19
N HIS A 199 9.70 -7.35 5.26
CA HIS A 199 9.45 -7.22 3.83
C HIS A 199 8.30 -8.15 3.46
N LEU A 200 7.18 -7.62 2.95
CA LEU A 200 6.04 -8.45 2.57
C LEU A 200 6.46 -9.42 1.46
N PRO A 201 6.31 -10.74 1.60
CA PRO A 201 6.78 -11.68 0.58
C PRO A 201 6.11 -11.48 -0.80
N PRO A 202 6.76 -11.88 -1.90
CA PRO A 202 6.13 -11.95 -3.22
C PRO A 202 4.85 -12.78 -3.21
N ALA A 203 3.87 -12.45 -4.04
CA ALA A 203 2.58 -13.17 -4.16
C ALA A 203 1.79 -13.31 -2.84
N HIS A 204 1.99 -12.37 -1.90
CA HIS A 204 1.28 -12.37 -0.61
C HIS A 204 0.49 -11.08 -0.42
N TYR A 205 -0.55 -11.19 0.39
CA TYR A 205 -1.18 -10.05 1.03
C TYR A 205 -1.23 -10.21 2.54
N LEU A 206 -1.19 -9.08 3.24
CA LEU A 206 -1.49 -8.98 4.67
C LEU A 206 -2.85 -8.31 4.83
N GLY A 207 -3.83 -9.04 5.35
CA GLY A 207 -5.16 -8.52 5.67
C GLY A 207 -5.30 -8.23 7.16
N ILE A 208 -5.68 -7.01 7.52
CA ILE A 208 -5.85 -6.57 8.91
C ILE A 208 -7.22 -5.92 9.06
N ARG A 209 -7.91 -6.19 10.17
CA ARG A 209 -9.08 -5.41 10.57
C ARG A 209 -8.61 -4.16 11.29
N SER A 210 -9.11 -3.00 10.88
CA SER A 210 -8.80 -1.74 11.54
C SER A 210 -9.22 -1.83 13.01
N ALA A 211 -8.34 -1.42 13.91
CA ALA A 211 -8.48 -1.72 15.32
C ALA A 211 -9.61 -0.91 15.98
N ALA A 212 -10.84 -1.41 15.89
CA ALA A 212 -11.68 -1.46 17.07
C ALA A 212 -11.18 -2.67 17.90
N THR A 213 -10.36 -2.40 18.92
CA THR A 213 -9.86 -3.35 19.94
C THR A 213 -8.84 -4.42 19.49
N MET A 214 -7.55 -4.10 19.59
CA MET A 214 -6.53 -5.08 20.00
C MET A 214 -6.51 -5.08 21.54
N HIS A 215 -7.21 -6.01 22.18
CA HIS A 215 -6.97 -6.31 23.58
C HIS A 215 -5.75 -7.25 23.67
N CYS A 216 -4.84 -6.94 24.61
CA CYS A 216 -3.70 -7.78 24.97
C CYS A 216 -4.10 -9.21 25.35
#